data_AF-A0A5D0I3F4-F1
#
_entry.id   AF-A0A5D0I3F4-F1
#
_cell.length_a   1.000
_cell.length_b   1.000
_cell.length_c   1.000
_cell.angle_alpha   90.00
_cell.angle_beta   90.00
_cell.angle_gamma   90.00
#
_symmetry.space_group_name_H-M   'P 1'
#
loop_
_entity.id
_entity.type
_entity.pdbx_description
1 polymer ?
#
loop_
_entity_poly.entity_id
_entity_poly.type
_entity_poly.pdbx_seq_one_letter_code
_entity_poly.pdbx_strand_id
1 'polypeptide(L)' 'MASIFTKIINGEIPCYKIAETDDFLAFLDINPNSKGHTLCI' A
#
# COMPACT_ATOMS: atom_id res chain seq x y z
N MET A 1 0.90 -2.50 18.77
CA MET A 1 1.79 -3.05 17.72
C MET A 1 1.39 -2.42 16.41
N ALA A 2 2.32 -1.81 15.65
CA ALA A 2 1.98 -1.21 14.35
C ALA A 2 1.61 -2.31 13.35
N SER A 3 0.52 -2.11 12.60
CA SER A 3 0.12 -3.04 11.54
C SER A 3 1.09 -2.95 10.36
N ILE A 4 1.06 -3.95 9.47
CA ILE A 4 1.86 -3.92 8.23
C ILE A 4 1.51 -2.67 7.40
N PHE A 5 0.22 -2.32 7.30
CA PHE A 5 -0.23 -1.12 6.58
C PHE A 5 0.29 0.16 7.21
N THR A 6 0.29 0.25 8.55
CA THR A 6 0.86 1.41 9.26
C THR A 6 2.34 1.59 8.95
N LYS A 7 3.11 0.50 8.89
CA LYS A 7 4.53 0.54 8.52
C LYS A 7 4.76 0.95 7.06
N ILE A 8 3.85 0.56 6.16
CA ILE A 8 3.88 1.00 4.75
C ILE A 8 3.60 2.51 4.66
N ILE A 9 2.56 3.00 5.35
CA ILE A 9 2.20 4.43 5.40
C ILE A 9 3.36 5.26 5.95
N ASN A 10 4.04 4.78 7.00
CA ASN A 10 5.19 5.45 7.60
C ASN A 10 6.48 5.37 6.77
N GLY A 11 6.49 4.64 5.65
CA GLY A 11 7.69 4.42 4.83
C GLY A 11 8.74 3.48 5.44
N GLU A 12 8.40 2.76 6.51
CA GLU A 12 9.28 1.75 7.13
C GLU A 12 9.38 0.48 6.27
N ILE A 13 8.31 0.15 5.54
CA ILE A 13 8.26 -0.94 4.57
C ILE A 13 8.02 -0.33 3.17
N PRO A 14 8.89 -0.62 2.18
CA PRO A 14 8.68 -0.13 0.83
C PRO A 14 7.46 -0.80 0.19
N CYS A 15 6.72 -0.05 -0.61
CA CYS A 15 5.63 -0.57 -1.43
C CYS A 15 5.71 0.01 -2.84
N TYR A 16 5.07 -0.68 -3.80
CA TYR A 16 4.92 -0.15 -5.16
C TYR A 16 3.71 0.80 -5.20
N LYS A 17 3.96 2.07 -4.84
CA LYS A 17 2.97 3.15 -4.82
C LYS A 17 2.47 3.45 -6.23
N ILE A 18 1.15 3.49 -6.39
CA ILE A 18 0.45 3.79 -7.65
C ILE A 18 -0.08 5.22 -7.63
N ALA A 19 -0.68 5.63 -6.51
CA ALA A 19 -1.18 6.98 -6.28
C ALA A 19 -1.14 7.30 -4.80
N GLU A 20 -0.99 8.59 -4.48
CA GLU A 20 -1.05 9.10 -3.12
C GLU A 20 -1.66 10.50 -3.16
N THR A 21 -2.51 10.76 -2.18
CA THR A 21 -3.16 12.04 -1.91
C THR A 21 -3.01 12.36 -0.43
N ASP A 22 -3.50 13.51 0.01
CA ASP A 22 -3.44 13.88 1.43
C ASP A 22 -4.24 12.91 2.33
N ASP A 23 -5.27 12.26 1.78
CA ASP A 23 -6.18 11.40 2.54
C ASP A 23 -6.02 9.89 2.24
N PHE A 24 -5.40 9.52 1.11
CA PHE A 24 -5.39 8.13 0.63
C PHE A 24 -4.07 7.72 0.00
N LEU A 25 -3.75 6.43 0.15
CA LEU A 25 -2.60 5.77 -0.47
C LEU A 25 -3.04 4.51 -1.22
N ALA A 26 -2.67 4.41 -2.50
CA ALA A 26 -2.89 3.24 -3.35
C ALA A 26 -1.56 2.58 -3.76
N PHE A 27 -1.45 1.26 -3.59
CA PHE A 27 -0.25 0.49 -3.93
C PHE A 27 -0.58 -0.95 -4.37
N LEU A 28 0.34 -1.59 -5.09
CA LEU A 28 0.12 -2.97 -5.56
C LEU A 28 0.15 -3.98 -4.41
N ASP A 29 -0.78 -4.93 -4.48
CA ASP A 29 -0.79 -6.09 -3.60
C ASP A 29 0.39 -7.01 -3.94
N ILE A 30 1.12 -7.46 -2.92
CA ILE A 30 2.24 -8.40 -3.04
C ILE A 30 1.75 -9.85 -3.26
N ASN A 31 0.52 -10.16 -2.85
CA ASN A 31 -0.14 -11.45 -3.07
C ASN A 31 -1.44 -11.26 -3.89
N PRO A 32 -1.33 -10.86 -5.17
CA PRO A 32 -2.48 -10.41 -5.95
C PRO A 32 -3.39 -11.58 -6.38
N ASN A 33 -4.71 -11.37 -6.30
CA ASN A 33 -5.70 -12.31 -6.86
C ASN A 33 -5.73 -12.28 -8.40
N SER A 34 -5.35 -11.15 -9.00
CA SER A 34 -5.25 -10.95 -10.45
C SER A 34 -4.19 -9.91 -10.78
N LYS A 35 -3.70 -9.89 -12.03
CA LYS A 35 -2.72 -8.90 -12.48
C LYS A 35 -3.25 -7.48 -12.26
N GLY A 36 -2.46 -6.64 -11.61
CA GLY A 36 -2.82 -5.26 -11.30
C GLY A 36 -3.70 -5.07 -10.06
N HIS A 37 -3.84 -6.09 -9.21
CA HIS A 37 -4.56 -5.94 -7.93
C HIS A 37 -3.90 -4.85 -7.08
N THR A 38 -4.69 -3.83 -6.72
CA THR A 38 -4.25 -2.64 -5.99
C THR A 38 -5.07 -2.50 -4.72
N LEU A 39 -4.39 -2.22 -3.62
CA LEU A 39 -5.00 -1.88 -2.34
C LEU A 39 -5.05 -0.35 -2.21
N CYS A 40 -6.17 0.18 -1.73
CA CYS A 40 -6.36 1.60 -1.44
C CYS A 40 -6.77 1.72 0.03
N ILE A 41 -6.04 2.53 0.79
CA ILE A 41 -6.24 2.75 2.23
C ILE A 41 -6.16 4.22 2.58
#